data_AF-A0A2V8URY7-F1
#
_entry.id   AF-A0A2V8URY7-F1
#
_cell.length_a   1.000
_cell.length_b   1.000
_cell.length_c   1.000
_cell.angle_alpha   90.00
_cell.angle_beta   90.00
_cell.angle_gamma   90.00
#
_symmetry.space_group_name_H-M   'P 1'
#
loop_
_entity.id
_entity.type
_entity.pdbx_description
1 polymer ?
#
loop_
_entity_poly.entity_id
_entity_poly.type
_entity_poly.pdbx_seq_one_letter_code
_entity_poly.pdbx_strand_id
1 'polypeptide(L)'
;MATMNQSANALPLPTLLADSCLSVNGAPIPMMYVSGSQINAQLPFSASGNATLVLRTPGGISQGLNVTIQPNAPSVFRSGTAGPTTGIPTVVRSANNTLVTASNPIHQSDAIIIYATGLGAVSPPVADGAAGPTKPLAVTTSVPTVSIGGVNLRVEYSGLAPEMVGVYQINARIVSKLPAGLSVPLVISQGGATTTMPVRVVK
;
A
#
# COMPACT_ATOMS: atom_id res chain seq x y z
N MET A 1 -1.25 3.45 -27.07
CA MET A 1 -1.98 2.54 -26.15
C MET A 1 -1.37 1.16 -26.28
N ALA A 2 -1.26 0.41 -25.18
CA ALA A 2 -0.82 -0.99 -25.26
C ALA A 2 -1.88 -1.82 -25.99
N THR A 3 -1.45 -2.65 -26.92
CA THR A 3 -2.32 -3.43 -27.81
C THR A 3 -2.79 -4.74 -27.19
N MET A 4 -2.25 -5.10 -26.02
CA MET A 4 -2.54 -6.34 -25.31
C MET A 4 -2.54 -6.11 -23.79
N ASN A 5 -3.33 -6.90 -23.08
CA ASN A 5 -3.30 -6.95 -21.62
C ASN A 5 -2.17 -7.89 -21.20
N GLN A 6 -1.21 -7.41 -20.41
CA GLN A 6 -0.09 -8.21 -19.94
C GLN A 6 0.19 -7.92 -18.46
N SER A 7 0.38 -8.99 -17.69
CA SER A 7 0.89 -8.95 -16.32
C SER A 7 2.36 -9.35 -16.30
N ALA A 8 3.12 -8.79 -15.36
CA ALA A 8 4.48 -9.25 -15.10
C ALA A 8 4.47 -10.72 -14.67
N ASN A 9 5.45 -11.49 -15.14
CA ASN A 9 5.60 -12.91 -14.86
C ASN A 9 6.92 -13.26 -14.14
N ALA A 10 7.66 -12.24 -13.72
CA ALA A 10 8.95 -12.39 -13.04
C ALA A 10 9.14 -11.28 -12.01
N LEU A 11 10.05 -11.53 -11.07
CA LEU A 11 10.55 -10.57 -10.09
C LEU A 11 12.07 -10.41 -10.27
N PRO A 12 12.63 -9.20 -10.10
CA PRO A 12 11.94 -7.91 -9.94
C PRO A 12 11.01 -7.57 -11.11
N LEU A 13 10.00 -6.72 -10.87
CA LEU A 13 9.06 -6.29 -11.90
C LEU A 13 9.80 -5.67 -13.10
N PRO A 14 9.44 -6.03 -14.35
CA PRO A 14 10.07 -5.47 -15.53
C PRO A 14 9.67 -4.01 -15.73
N THR A 15 10.54 -3.22 -16.33
CA THR A 15 10.28 -1.81 -16.69
C THR A 15 9.72 -1.65 -18.11
N LEU A 16 9.69 -2.75 -18.88
CA LEU A 16 9.08 -2.87 -20.20
C LEU A 16 8.06 -4.03 -20.16
N LEU A 17 6.81 -3.73 -20.50
CA LEU A 17 5.74 -4.73 -20.55
C LEU A 17 4.83 -4.38 -21.74
N ALA A 18 4.51 -5.35 -22.58
CA ALA A 18 3.77 -5.18 -23.83
C ALA A 18 4.30 -4.01 -24.68
N ASP A 19 5.63 -3.98 -24.87
CA ASP A 19 6.39 -2.92 -25.57
C ASP A 19 6.11 -1.50 -25.07
N SER A 20 5.61 -1.39 -23.84
CA SER A 20 5.29 -0.13 -23.18
C SER A 20 6.22 0.07 -21.99
N CYS A 21 6.61 1.31 -21.73
CA CYS A 21 7.37 1.66 -20.53
C CYS A 21 6.89 2.98 -19.94
N LEU A 22 6.82 3.03 -18.60
CA LEU A 22 6.50 4.22 -17.84
C LEU A 22 7.78 4.76 -17.21
N SER A 23 7.94 6.08 -17.21
CA SER A 23 9.10 6.74 -16.60
C SER A 23 8.68 7.89 -15.70
N VAL A 24 9.49 8.15 -14.66
CA VAL A 24 9.37 9.31 -13.76
C VAL A 24 10.67 10.10 -13.83
N ASN A 25 10.61 11.37 -14.25
CA ASN A 25 11.80 12.21 -14.48
C ASN A 25 12.85 11.53 -15.39
N GLY A 26 12.39 10.73 -16.36
CA GLY A 26 13.25 9.96 -17.27
C GLY A 26 13.76 8.62 -16.72
N ALA A 27 13.60 8.34 -15.42
CA ALA A 27 13.95 7.04 -14.84
C ALA A 27 12.82 6.01 -15.06
N PRO A 28 13.13 4.75 -15.44
CA PRO A 28 12.12 3.75 -15.69
C PRO A 28 11.40 3.29 -14.41
N ILE A 29 10.10 3.01 -14.52
CA ILE A 29 9.25 2.54 -13.42
C ILE A 29 8.97 1.05 -13.60
N PRO A 30 9.21 0.20 -12.59
CA PRO A 30 8.79 -1.20 -12.61
C PRO A 30 7.28 -1.35 -12.74
N MET A 31 6.82 -2.18 -13.69
CA MET A 31 5.40 -2.34 -14.02
C MET A 31 4.90 -3.74 -13.68
N MET A 32 3.74 -3.79 -13.05
CA MET A 32 3.05 -5.03 -12.64
C MET A 32 2.01 -5.46 -13.68
N TYR A 33 1.33 -4.51 -14.31
CA TYR A 33 0.26 -4.77 -15.27
C TYR A 33 0.11 -3.63 -16.26
N VAL A 34 -0.19 -3.95 -17.50
CA VAL A 34 -0.52 -3.00 -18.57
C VAL A 34 -1.74 -3.52 -19.33
N SER A 35 -2.67 -2.61 -19.65
CA SER A 35 -3.80 -2.84 -20.55
C SER A 35 -3.99 -1.64 -21.48
N GLY A 36 -4.98 -1.72 -22.38
CA GLY A 36 -5.36 -0.59 -23.21
C GLY A 36 -5.79 0.68 -22.43
N SER A 37 -6.20 0.53 -21.16
CA SER A 37 -6.76 1.61 -20.34
C SER A 37 -6.12 1.78 -18.95
N GLN A 38 -5.20 0.92 -18.55
CA GLN A 38 -4.63 0.92 -17.20
C GLN A 38 -3.16 0.49 -17.20
N ILE A 39 -2.39 1.08 -16.30
CA ILE A 39 -1.07 0.60 -15.90
C ILE A 39 -1.05 0.51 -14.38
N ASN A 40 -0.62 -0.64 -13.85
CA ASN A 40 -0.24 -0.77 -12.45
C ASN A 40 1.27 -0.86 -12.39
N ALA A 41 1.91 0.06 -11.69
CA ALA A 41 3.35 0.18 -11.59
C ALA A 41 3.77 0.60 -10.18
N GLN A 42 5.00 0.30 -9.81
CA GLN A 42 5.58 0.67 -8.52
C GLN A 42 6.48 1.88 -8.71
N LEU A 43 6.12 3.02 -8.12
CA LEU A 43 7.01 4.18 -8.10
C LEU A 43 8.34 3.81 -7.41
N PRO A 44 9.50 4.17 -8.01
CA PRO A 44 10.82 3.98 -7.40
C PRO A 44 10.94 4.67 -6.04
N PHE A 45 11.70 4.10 -5.12
CA PHE A 45 11.95 4.71 -3.79
C PHE A 45 12.63 6.07 -3.86
N SER A 46 13.41 6.33 -4.93
CA SER A 46 14.11 7.59 -5.15
C SER A 46 13.20 8.71 -5.68
N ALA A 47 11.98 8.41 -6.13
CA ALA A 47 11.08 9.41 -6.68
C ALA A 47 10.44 10.24 -5.57
N SER A 48 10.66 11.56 -5.59
CA SER A 48 10.07 12.49 -4.62
C SER A 48 9.98 13.91 -5.20
N GLY A 49 9.13 14.75 -4.60
CA GLY A 49 8.92 16.12 -5.03
C GLY A 49 8.15 16.23 -6.35
N ASN A 50 8.36 17.32 -7.08
CA ASN A 50 7.73 17.51 -8.38
C ASN A 50 8.37 16.57 -9.41
N ALA A 51 7.54 15.79 -10.08
CA ALA A 51 7.98 14.82 -11.05
C ALA A 51 7.07 14.79 -12.29
N THR A 52 7.65 14.43 -13.43
CA THR A 52 6.92 14.25 -14.68
C THR A 52 6.88 12.77 -15.04
N LEU A 53 5.68 12.22 -15.19
CA LEU A 53 5.44 10.88 -15.69
C LEU A 53 5.29 10.91 -17.21
N VAL A 54 5.98 10.00 -17.90
CA VAL A 54 5.89 9.85 -19.36
C VAL A 54 5.70 8.37 -19.70
N LEU A 55 4.64 8.08 -20.45
CA LEU A 55 4.34 6.77 -20.98
C LEU A 55 4.81 6.68 -22.43
N ARG A 56 5.56 5.64 -22.76
CA ARG A 56 5.94 5.27 -24.13
C ARG A 56 5.28 3.95 -24.47
N THR A 57 4.63 3.88 -25.63
CA THR A 57 3.99 2.67 -26.17
C THR A 57 4.32 2.54 -27.66
N PRO A 58 4.02 1.41 -28.33
CA PRO A 58 4.17 1.30 -29.79
C PRO A 58 3.35 2.35 -30.56
N GLY A 59 2.24 2.82 -29.98
CA GLY A 59 1.40 3.87 -30.56
C GLY A 59 1.90 5.30 -30.32
N GLY A 60 3.07 5.49 -29.72
CA GLY A 60 3.67 6.80 -29.47
C GLY A 60 3.94 7.12 -28.00
N ILE A 61 4.35 8.38 -27.76
CA ILE A 61 4.76 8.91 -26.47
C ILE A 61 3.66 9.85 -25.96
N SER A 62 3.29 9.73 -24.68
CA SER A 62 2.32 10.63 -24.06
C SER A 62 2.87 12.04 -23.84
N GLN A 63 1.98 13.00 -23.63
CA GLN A 63 2.36 14.23 -22.94
C GLN A 63 2.86 13.90 -21.52
N GLY A 64 3.71 14.77 -20.98
CA GLY A 64 4.18 14.65 -19.60
C GLY A 64 3.06 14.94 -18.61
N LEU A 65 2.82 14.00 -17.69
CA LEU A 65 1.90 14.18 -16.58
C LEU A 65 2.68 14.65 -15.35
N ASN A 66 2.48 15.90 -14.96
CA ASN A 66 3.13 16.46 -13.78
C ASN A 66 2.39 16.04 -12.50
N VAL A 67 3.14 15.52 -11.54
CA VAL A 67 2.66 15.06 -10.23
C VAL A 67 3.60 15.55 -9.13
N THR A 68 3.08 15.62 -7.91
CA THR A 68 3.90 15.81 -6.71
C THR A 68 3.92 14.50 -5.93
N ILE A 69 5.11 13.94 -5.75
CA ILE A 69 5.34 12.67 -5.05
C ILE A 69 5.78 12.98 -3.62
N GLN A 70 4.97 12.56 -2.66
CA GLN A 70 5.32 12.62 -1.25
C GLN A 70 6.17 11.39 -0.86
N PRO A 71 7.28 11.57 -0.12
CA PRO A 71 8.12 10.44 0.34
C PRO A 71 7.36 9.41 1.21
N ASN A 72 6.33 9.87 1.93
CA ASN A 72 5.42 9.04 2.70
C ASN A 72 3.99 9.50 2.43
N ALA A 73 3.16 8.61 1.90
CA ALA A 73 1.76 8.84 1.58
C ALA A 73 0.97 7.54 1.83
N PRO A 74 0.70 7.18 3.09
CA PRO A 74 0.10 5.90 3.43
C PRO A 74 -1.29 5.76 2.77
N SER A 75 -1.55 4.60 2.17
CA SER A 75 -2.87 4.24 1.65
C SER A 75 -3.12 2.75 1.86
N VAL A 76 -4.31 2.40 2.36
CA VAL A 76 -4.68 1.01 2.62
C VAL A 76 -5.30 0.39 1.36
N PHE A 77 -4.88 -0.83 1.02
CA PHE A 77 -5.47 -1.54 -0.11
C PHE A 77 -6.95 -1.82 0.14
N ARG A 78 -7.75 -1.77 -0.93
CA ARG A 78 -9.20 -2.04 -0.89
C ARG A 78 -9.55 -3.24 -1.76
N SER A 79 -8.78 -4.30 -1.63
CA SER A 79 -8.99 -5.57 -2.34
C SER A 79 -9.76 -6.61 -1.51
N GLY A 80 -10.10 -6.27 -0.25
CA GLY A 80 -10.81 -7.17 0.64
C GLY A 80 -12.21 -7.52 0.12
N THR A 81 -12.55 -8.80 0.22
CA THR A 81 -13.86 -9.35 -0.14
C THR A 81 -14.36 -10.24 0.99
N ALA A 82 -15.61 -10.04 1.42
CA ALA A 82 -16.26 -10.83 2.45
C ALA A 82 -17.71 -11.11 2.03
N GLY A 83 -17.97 -12.32 1.53
CA GLY A 83 -19.25 -12.64 0.90
C GLY A 83 -19.53 -11.73 -0.30
N PRO A 84 -20.70 -11.07 -0.39
CA PRO A 84 -21.03 -10.18 -1.51
C PRO A 84 -20.35 -8.81 -1.43
N THR A 85 -19.71 -8.47 -0.31
CA THR A 85 -19.10 -7.15 -0.12
C THR A 85 -17.65 -7.15 -0.63
N THR A 86 -17.35 -6.30 -1.61
CA THR A 86 -16.01 -6.06 -2.17
C THR A 86 -15.52 -4.65 -1.80
N GLY A 87 -14.26 -4.33 -2.06
CA GLY A 87 -13.71 -2.99 -1.78
C GLY A 87 -13.43 -2.73 -0.29
N ILE A 88 -13.41 -3.78 0.52
CA ILE A 88 -13.16 -3.69 1.96
C ILE A 88 -11.68 -3.34 2.16
N PRO A 89 -11.35 -2.35 3.01
CA PRO A 89 -9.97 -2.09 3.39
C PRO A 89 -9.31 -3.36 3.93
N THR A 90 -8.08 -3.64 3.51
CA THR A 90 -7.31 -4.83 3.92
C THR A 90 -6.75 -4.66 5.34
N VAL A 91 -7.66 -4.52 6.29
CA VAL A 91 -7.42 -4.56 7.73
C VAL A 91 -7.94 -5.91 8.22
N VAL A 92 -7.09 -6.69 8.87
CA VAL A 92 -7.35 -8.06 9.29
C VAL A 92 -7.26 -8.13 10.81
N ARG A 93 -8.20 -8.81 11.45
CA ARG A 93 -8.09 -9.12 12.88
C ARG A 93 -7.13 -10.28 13.06
N SER A 94 -6.08 -10.09 13.85
CA SER A 94 -5.10 -11.13 14.13
C SER A 94 -5.71 -12.31 14.91
N ALA A 95 -6.81 -12.09 15.64
CA ALA A 95 -7.47 -13.12 16.44
C ALA A 95 -8.07 -14.26 15.61
N ASN A 96 -8.49 -13.97 14.37
CA ASN A 96 -9.14 -14.96 13.50
C ASN A 96 -8.63 -14.94 12.05
N ASN A 97 -7.64 -14.10 11.73
CA ASN A 97 -7.08 -13.94 10.40
C ASN A 97 -8.12 -13.62 9.31
N THR A 98 -9.19 -12.91 9.68
CA THR A 98 -10.22 -12.46 8.73
C THR A 98 -10.33 -10.94 8.69
N LEU A 99 -10.82 -10.42 7.56
CA LEU A 99 -11.00 -8.98 7.34
C LEU A 99 -11.91 -8.37 8.41
N VAL A 100 -11.56 -7.17 8.86
CA VAL A 100 -12.45 -6.32 9.65
C VAL A 100 -13.63 -5.93 8.78
N THR A 101 -14.83 -6.27 9.24
CA THR A 101 -16.09 -5.94 8.56
C THR A 101 -17.15 -5.52 9.58
N ALA A 102 -18.35 -5.15 9.11
CA ALA A 102 -19.47 -4.93 10.00
C ALA A 102 -19.84 -6.20 10.80
N SER A 103 -19.71 -7.40 10.23
CA SER A 103 -19.98 -8.67 10.92
C SER A 103 -18.78 -9.23 11.68
N ASN A 104 -17.57 -8.74 11.41
CA ASN A 104 -16.34 -9.07 12.13
C ASN A 104 -15.67 -7.78 12.67
N PRO A 105 -16.25 -7.15 13.70
CA PRO A 105 -15.76 -5.88 14.24
C PRO A 105 -14.47 -6.05 15.04
N ILE A 106 -13.74 -4.94 15.23
CA ILE A 106 -12.60 -4.89 16.14
C ILE A 106 -13.11 -4.95 17.59
N HIS A 107 -12.48 -5.80 18.40
CA HIS A 107 -12.74 -5.94 19.83
C HIS A 107 -11.65 -5.24 20.65
N GLN A 108 -11.94 -4.96 21.92
CA GLN A 108 -10.92 -4.49 22.84
C GLN A 108 -9.77 -5.52 22.94
N SER A 109 -8.54 -5.02 23.07
CA SER A 109 -7.31 -5.83 23.15
C SER A 109 -6.96 -6.66 21.90
N ASP A 110 -7.68 -6.48 20.78
CA ASP A 110 -7.27 -7.08 19.51
C ASP A 110 -5.90 -6.55 19.05
N ALA A 111 -5.25 -7.35 18.20
CA ALA A 111 -4.25 -6.84 17.27
C ALA A 111 -4.81 -6.88 15.85
N ILE A 112 -4.44 -5.89 15.05
CA ILE A 112 -4.83 -5.79 13.64
C ILE A 112 -3.59 -5.81 12.75
N ILE A 113 -3.76 -6.39 11.57
CA ILE A 113 -2.78 -6.42 10.49
C ILE A 113 -3.34 -5.56 9.35
N ILE A 114 -2.59 -4.56 8.91
CA ILE A 114 -3.03 -3.63 7.87
C ILE A 114 -2.10 -3.77 6.66
N TYR A 115 -2.65 -4.09 5.50
CA TYR A 115 -1.91 -4.06 4.23
C TYR A 115 -2.07 -2.72 3.54
N ALA A 116 -0.96 -2.06 3.24
CA ALA A 116 -0.92 -0.69 2.76
C ALA A 116 0.17 -0.49 1.71
N THR A 117 0.18 0.68 1.08
CA THR A 117 1.28 1.17 0.24
C THR A 117 1.69 2.58 0.67
N GLY A 118 2.79 3.08 0.11
CA GLY A 118 3.24 4.45 0.32
C GLY A 118 3.85 4.73 1.69
N LEU A 119 4.34 3.72 2.43
CA LEU A 119 5.01 3.96 3.72
C LEU A 119 6.46 4.47 3.59
N GLY A 120 6.96 4.63 2.36
CA GLY A 120 8.28 5.16 2.07
C GLY A 120 9.42 4.17 2.29
N ALA A 121 10.65 4.67 2.39
CA ALA A 121 11.86 3.85 2.43
C ALA A 121 11.90 2.83 3.57
N VAL A 122 12.63 1.73 3.34
CA VAL A 122 12.83 0.62 4.27
C VAL A 122 14.31 0.35 4.56
N SER A 123 14.58 -0.34 5.67
CA SER A 123 15.89 -0.83 6.09
C SER A 123 15.80 -2.34 6.42
N PRO A 124 16.61 -3.20 5.78
CA PRO A 124 17.54 -2.89 4.68
C PRO A 124 16.82 -2.35 3.43
N PRO A 125 17.51 -1.58 2.56
CA PRO A 125 16.93 -1.10 1.32
C PRO A 125 16.60 -2.27 0.40
N VAL A 126 15.48 -2.15 -0.31
CA VAL A 126 15.00 -3.14 -1.30
C VAL A 126 14.99 -2.48 -2.67
N ALA A 127 15.47 -3.19 -3.69
CA ALA A 127 15.51 -2.67 -5.05
C ALA A 127 14.11 -2.42 -5.60
N ASP A 128 13.96 -1.43 -6.48
CA ASP A 128 12.69 -1.16 -7.13
C ASP A 128 12.19 -2.40 -7.90
N GLY A 129 10.89 -2.68 -7.82
CA GLY A 129 10.28 -3.86 -8.44
C GLY A 129 10.54 -5.17 -7.71
N ALA A 130 11.43 -5.23 -6.71
CA ALA A 130 11.67 -6.43 -5.94
C ALA A 130 10.60 -6.65 -4.87
N ALA A 131 10.35 -7.93 -4.55
CA ALA A 131 9.45 -8.29 -3.45
C ALA A 131 10.10 -8.04 -2.08
N GLY A 132 9.26 -7.86 -1.06
CA GLY A 132 9.73 -7.78 0.32
C GLY A 132 10.54 -9.02 0.72
N PRO A 133 11.70 -8.88 1.38
CA PRO A 133 12.52 -10.01 1.78
C PRO A 133 11.89 -10.77 2.96
N THR A 134 12.19 -12.06 3.06
CA THR A 134 11.79 -12.91 4.21
C THR A 134 12.80 -12.86 5.35
N LYS A 135 14.08 -12.56 5.07
CA LYS A 135 15.13 -12.44 6.10
C LYS A 135 16.34 -11.59 5.62
N PRO A 136 16.79 -10.60 6.41
CA PRO A 136 15.99 -9.92 7.43
C PRO A 136 14.78 -9.23 6.79
N LEU A 137 13.73 -8.99 7.58
CA LEU A 137 12.58 -8.20 7.13
C LEU A 137 13.01 -6.75 6.85
N ALA A 138 12.46 -6.14 5.81
CA ALA A 138 12.70 -4.73 5.48
C ALA A 138 11.66 -3.85 6.18
N VAL A 139 12.07 -3.18 7.26
CA VAL A 139 11.21 -2.35 8.11
C VAL A 139 11.23 -0.89 7.66
N THR A 140 10.14 -0.15 7.84
CA THR A 140 10.10 1.26 7.46
C THR A 140 11.12 2.09 8.24
N THR A 141 11.78 3.04 7.58
CA THR A 141 12.73 3.95 8.24
C THR A 141 12.01 4.99 9.10
N SER A 142 10.77 5.33 8.75
CA SER A 142 9.87 6.16 9.53
C SER A 142 8.69 5.30 9.97
N VAL A 143 8.44 5.15 11.26
CA VAL A 143 7.34 4.32 11.77
C VAL A 143 6.03 5.12 11.69
N PRO A 144 4.96 4.60 11.05
CA PRO A 144 3.68 5.28 11.01
C PRO A 144 3.01 5.30 12.39
N THR A 145 2.15 6.28 12.63
CA THR A 145 1.21 6.25 13.76
C THR A 145 -0.11 5.63 13.31
N VAL A 146 -0.71 4.80 14.15
CA VAL A 146 -2.01 4.17 13.92
C VAL A 146 -2.92 4.50 15.10
N SER A 147 -4.13 4.99 14.83
CA SER A 147 -5.12 5.27 15.86
C SER A 147 -6.51 4.82 15.46
N ILE A 148 -7.34 4.51 16.44
CA ILE A 148 -8.77 4.20 16.26
C ILE A 148 -9.57 5.11 17.19
N GLY A 149 -10.46 5.92 16.63
CA GLY A 149 -11.28 6.85 17.41
C GLY A 149 -10.47 7.86 18.22
N GLY A 150 -9.30 8.26 17.71
CA GLY A 150 -8.35 9.15 18.39
C GLY A 150 -7.45 8.47 19.43
N VAL A 151 -7.61 7.17 19.67
CA VAL A 151 -6.77 6.40 20.59
C VAL A 151 -5.63 5.73 19.82
N ASN A 152 -4.38 6.03 20.18
CA ASN A 152 -3.21 5.44 19.54
C ASN A 152 -3.09 3.94 19.85
N LEU A 153 -2.74 3.15 18.83
CA LEU A 153 -2.37 1.76 18.96
C LEU A 153 -0.84 1.65 19.08
N ARG A 154 -0.36 0.55 19.67
CA ARG A 154 1.05 0.20 19.68
C ARG A 154 1.42 -0.47 18.35
N VAL A 155 2.23 0.18 17.52
CA VAL A 155 2.77 -0.44 16.30
C VAL A 155 3.88 -1.41 16.68
N GLU A 156 3.66 -2.70 16.41
CA GLU A 156 4.59 -3.80 16.69
C GLU A 156 5.48 -4.13 15.49
N TYR A 157 4.99 -3.85 14.27
CA TYR A 157 5.74 -4.00 13.02
C TYR A 157 5.25 -3.00 11.99
N SER A 158 6.17 -2.50 11.17
CA SER A 158 5.90 -1.73 9.96
C SER A 158 7.03 -1.99 8.96
N GLY A 159 6.70 -2.50 7.77
CA GLY A 159 7.69 -2.87 6.76
C GLY A 159 7.06 -3.44 5.51
N LEU A 160 7.87 -3.80 4.52
CA LEU A 160 7.37 -4.53 3.36
C LEU A 160 6.82 -5.89 3.80
N ALA A 161 5.69 -6.28 3.21
CA ALA A 161 5.15 -7.62 3.35
C ALA A 161 6.08 -8.59 2.57
N PRO A 162 6.52 -9.71 3.19
CA PRO A 162 7.36 -10.68 2.51
C PRO A 162 6.73 -11.17 1.21
N GLU A 163 7.57 -11.37 0.19
CA GLU A 163 7.20 -11.92 -1.12
C GLU A 163 6.23 -11.06 -1.94
N MET A 164 5.87 -9.86 -1.45
CA MET A 164 4.99 -8.93 -2.14
C MET A 164 5.74 -7.68 -2.60
N VAL A 165 5.46 -7.22 -3.81
CA VAL A 165 6.05 -5.99 -4.37
C VAL A 165 5.18 -4.79 -4.01
N GLY A 166 5.78 -3.77 -3.39
CA GLY A 166 5.11 -2.49 -3.09
C GLY A 166 4.00 -2.56 -2.03
N VAL A 167 3.83 -3.72 -1.39
CA VAL A 167 2.89 -3.93 -0.29
C VAL A 167 3.65 -3.85 1.03
N TYR A 168 3.13 -3.04 1.94
CA TYR A 168 3.57 -2.92 3.31
C TYR A 168 2.57 -3.61 4.22
N GLN A 169 3.06 -4.11 5.34
CA GLN A 169 2.27 -4.64 6.44
C GLN A 169 2.54 -3.80 7.69
N ILE A 170 1.47 -3.46 8.42
CA ILE A 170 1.54 -2.86 9.75
C ILE A 170 0.86 -3.80 10.72
N ASN A 171 1.55 -4.20 11.80
CA ASN A 171 0.93 -4.89 12.93
C ASN A 171 0.73 -3.88 14.05
N ALA A 172 -0.52 -3.68 14.48
CA ALA A 172 -0.84 -2.72 15.52
C ALA A 172 -1.70 -3.38 16.60
N ARG A 173 -1.29 -3.24 17.86
CA ARG A 173 -2.00 -3.77 19.03
C ARG A 173 -2.77 -2.68 19.76
N ILE A 174 -3.99 -3.00 20.14
CA ILE A 174 -4.82 -2.14 21.00
C ILE A 174 -4.34 -2.33 22.44
N VAL A 175 -3.83 -1.25 23.04
CA VAL A 175 -3.25 -1.25 24.40
C VAL A 175 -4.06 -0.43 25.41
N SER A 176 -5.11 0.23 24.94
CA SER A 176 -5.99 1.08 25.74
C SER A 176 -7.42 0.99 25.23
N LYS A 177 -8.37 1.41 26.07
CA LYS A 177 -9.80 1.31 25.76
C LYS A 177 -10.16 2.15 24.53
N LEU A 178 -10.74 1.51 23.51
CA LEU A 178 -11.28 2.19 22.33
C LEU A 178 -12.73 2.66 22.54
N PRO A 179 -13.16 3.77 21.91
CA PRO A 179 -14.58 4.07 21.78
C PRO A 179 -15.27 3.00 20.90
N ALA A 180 -16.40 2.48 21.36
CA ALA A 180 -17.23 1.58 20.57
C ALA A 180 -18.14 2.36 19.62
N GLY A 181 -18.44 1.79 18.46
CA GLY A 181 -19.28 2.43 17.45
C GLY A 181 -19.35 1.64 16.15
N LEU A 182 -20.38 1.92 15.34
CA LEU A 182 -20.55 1.32 14.03
C LEU A 182 -19.56 1.87 12.99
N SER A 183 -19.11 3.10 13.19
CA SER A 183 -18.19 3.82 12.31
C SER A 183 -17.23 4.65 13.16
N VAL A 184 -16.12 4.04 13.54
CA VAL A 184 -15.03 4.68 14.29
C VAL A 184 -13.86 4.89 13.32
N PRO A 185 -13.24 6.08 13.28
CA PRO A 185 -12.16 6.32 12.32
C PRO A 185 -10.90 5.55 12.72
N LEU A 186 -10.43 4.67 11.84
CA LEU A 186 -9.06 4.15 11.84
C LEU A 186 -8.21 5.09 10.99
N VAL A 187 -7.16 5.64 11.59
CA VAL A 187 -6.30 6.65 10.99
C VAL A 187 -4.87 6.15 10.98
N ILE A 188 -4.20 6.24 9.83
CA ILE A 188 -2.76 5.99 9.68
C ILE A 188 -2.12 7.31 9.24
N SER A 189 -1.14 7.78 10.01
CA SER A 189 -0.43 9.03 9.70
C SER A 189 1.08 8.82 9.67
N GLN A 190 1.72 9.37 8.65
CA GLN A 190 3.17 9.29 8.44
C GLN A 190 3.64 10.43 7.53
N GLY A 191 4.74 11.09 7.88
CA GLY A 191 5.34 12.14 7.05
C GLY A 191 4.41 13.33 6.73
N GLY A 192 3.44 13.62 7.59
CA GLY A 192 2.43 14.67 7.38
C GLY A 192 1.23 14.25 6.52
N ALA A 193 1.30 13.10 5.86
CA ALA A 193 0.17 12.51 5.14
C ALA A 193 -0.66 11.61 6.06
N THR A 194 -1.96 11.50 5.74
CA THR A 194 -2.91 10.71 6.53
C THR A 194 -3.89 9.98 5.63
N THR A 195 -4.21 8.74 5.99
CA THR A 195 -5.35 8.00 5.42
C THR A 195 -6.29 7.55 6.52
N THR A 196 -7.60 7.63 6.24
CA THR A 196 -8.66 7.35 7.20
C THR A 196 -9.70 6.41 6.60
N MET A 197 -10.15 5.44 7.38
CA MET A 197 -11.28 4.58 7.02
C MET A 197 -12.16 4.28 8.23
N PRO A 198 -13.47 4.11 8.03
CA PRO A 198 -14.36 3.72 9.11
C PRO A 198 -14.18 2.23 9.44
N VAL A 199 -14.15 1.90 10.72
CA VAL A 199 -14.18 0.53 11.24
C VAL A 199 -15.26 0.39 12.31
N ARG A 200 -15.85 -0.80 12.42
CA ARG A 200 -16.77 -1.12 13.53
C ARG A 200 -15.94 -1.57 14.73
N VAL A 201 -16.22 -0.98 15.89
CA VAL A 201 -15.59 -1.34 17.18
C VAL A 201 -16.67 -1.73 18.16
N VAL A 202 -16.48 -2.86 18.84
CA VAL A 202 -17.37 -3.31 19.93
C VAL A 202 -16.58 -3.43 21.24
N LYS A 203 -17.32 -3.55 22.35
CA LYS A 203 -16.72 -3.73 23.68
C LYS A 203 -16.11 -5.12 23.82
#